data_AF-A0A1I6LYX6-F1
#
_entry.id   AF-A0A1I6LYX6-F1
#
_cell.length_a   1.000
_cell.length_b   1.000
_cell.length_c   1.000
_cell.angle_alpha   90.00
_cell.angle_beta   90.00
_cell.angle_gamma   90.00
#
_symmetry.space_group_name_H-M   'P 1'
#
loop_
_entity.id
_entity.type
_entity.pdbx_description
1 polymer ?
#
loop_
_entity_poly.entity_id
_entity_poly.type
_entity_poly.pdbx_seq_one_letter_code
_entity_poly.pdbx_strand_id
1 'polypeptide(L)' 'MVTYVEYHVTHGESDGWSVFRNDEQIGHRGDLFEAVAFATHFAEREAALPDCMTRVAVQTNGDARRVGLWSAWRG' A
#
# COMPACT_ATOMS: atom_id res chain seq x y z
N MET A 1 15.66 -16.03 -1.15
CA MET A 1 15.12 -15.51 0.13
C MET A 1 14.01 -14.56 -0.28
N VAL A 2 12.77 -14.83 0.12
CA VAL A 2 11.63 -14.01 -0.34
C VAL A 2 11.61 -12.70 0.45
N THR A 3 11.62 -11.58 -0.25
CA THR A 3 11.49 -10.23 0.31
C THR A 3 10.01 -9.88 0.41
N TYR A 4 9.57 -9.39 1.56
CA TYR A 4 8.19 -8.94 1.77
C TYR A 4 8.15 -7.42 1.91
N VAL A 5 7.33 -6.76 1.10
CA VAL A 5 7.14 -5.31 1.15
C VAL A 5 5.67 -4.99 1.37
N GLU A 6 5.35 -4.40 2.51
CA GLU A 6 4.01 -3.94 2.84
C GLU A 6 3.91 -2.42 2.65
N TYR A 7 2.93 -2.02 1.85
CA TYR A 7 2.50 -0.65 1.71
C TYR A 7 1.24 -0.45 2.54
N HIS A 8 1.23 0.57 3.40
CA HIS A 8 0.03 0.95 4.14
C HIS A 8 -0.36 2.39 3.84
N VAL A 9 -1.64 2.59 3.57
CA VAL A 9 -2.26 3.88 3.31
C VAL A 9 -3.19 4.17 4.47
N THR A 10 -2.94 5.24 5.20
CA THR A 10 -3.73 5.62 6.38
C THR A 10 -4.14 7.08 6.31
N HIS A 11 -5.34 7.37 6.81
CA HIS A 11 -5.79 8.75 6.94
C HIS A 11 -5.11 9.39 8.14
N GLY A 12 -4.28 10.41 7.89
CA GLY A 12 -3.56 11.10 8.95
C GLY A 12 -4.47 12.03 9.76
N GLU A 13 -3.90 12.65 10.79
CA GLU A 13 -4.57 13.75 11.54
C GLU A 13 -4.63 15.05 10.70
N SER A 14 -3.76 15.18 9.70
CA SER A 14 -3.79 16.24 8.71
C SER A 14 -4.66 15.83 7.52
N ASP A 15 -5.35 16.80 6.92
CA ASP A 15 -6.21 16.61 5.73
C ASP A 15 -5.46 15.81 4.64
N GLY A 16 -5.84 14.54 4.47
CA GLY A 16 -5.28 13.63 3.48
C GLY A 16 -4.78 12.26 4.00
N TRP A 17 -4.06 11.58 3.13
CA TRP A 17 -3.66 10.18 3.23
C TRP A 17 -2.15 10.04 3.18
N SER A 18 -1.59 9.44 4.22
CA SER A 18 -0.17 9.11 4.31
C SER A 18 0.06 7.69 3.78
N VAL A 19 1.12 7.54 2.98
CA VAL A 19 1.53 6.27 2.38
C VAL A 19 2.88 5.86 2.95
N PHE A 20 2.97 4.61 3.40
CA PHE A 20 4.16 4.06 4.03
C PHE A 20 4.59 2.77 3.33
N ARG A 21 5.88 2.45 3.44
CA ARG A 21 6.51 1.20 2.98
C ARG A 21 7.27 0.59 4.15
N ASN A 22 6.88 -0.60 4.61
CA ASN A 22 7.50 -1.27 5.77
C ASN A 22 7.73 -0.33 6.96
N ASP A 23 6.72 0.47 7.33
CA ASP A 23 6.75 1.45 8.42
C ASP A 23 7.46 2.80 8.14
N GLU A 24 8.08 2.98 6.98
CA GLU A 24 8.65 4.26 6.57
C GLU A 24 7.66 5.05 5.70
N GLN A 25 7.35 6.30 6.09
CA GLN A 25 6.49 7.16 5.29
C GLN A 25 7.21 7.57 3.99
N ILE A 26 6.60 7.24 2.85
CA ILE A 26 7.15 7.54 1.52
C ILE A 26 6.36 8.64 0.79
N GLY A 27 5.20 9.05 1.33
CA GLY A 27 4.43 10.14 0.73
C GLY A 27 3.18 10.54 1.50
N HIS A 28 2.58 11.64 1.03
CA HIS A 28 1.28 12.17 1.46
C HIS A 28 0.47 12.61 0.24
N ARG A 29 -0.83 12.33 0.21
CA ARG A 29 -1.77 12.71 -0.86
C ARG A 29 -3.03 13.30 -0.27
N GLY A 30 -3.65 14.25 -0.98
CA GLY A 30 -4.92 14.85 -0.52
C GLY A 30 -6.09 13.87 -0.63
N ASP A 31 -6.04 12.98 -1.61
CA ASP A 31 -7.13 12.06 -1.93
C ASP A 31 -6.74 10.58 -1.72
N LEU A 32 -7.74 9.76 -1.36
CA LEU A 32 -7.56 8.32 -1.12
C LEU A 32 -7.17 7.59 -2.40
N PHE A 33 -7.84 7.88 -3.52
CA PHE A 33 -7.57 7.24 -4.80
C PHE A 33 -6.15 7.54 -5.26
N GLU A 34 -5.71 8.79 -5.12
CA GLU A 34 -4.32 9.17 -5.41
C GLU A 34 -3.32 8.43 -4.51
N ALA A 35 -3.62 8.29 -3.22
CA ALA A 35 -2.75 7.58 -2.27
C ALA A 35 -2.64 6.08 -2.60
N VAL A 36 -3.75 5.44 -2.93
CA VAL A 36 -3.79 4.02 -3.31
C VAL A 36 -3.12 3.78 -4.66
N ALA A 37 -3.35 4.66 -5.64
CA ALA A 37 -2.69 4.58 -6.94
C ALA A 37 -1.16 4.74 -6.78
N PHE A 38 -0.74 5.67 -5.92
CA PHE A 38 0.67 5.86 -5.58
C PHE A 38 1.27 4.60 -4.94
N ALA A 39 0.63 4.04 -3.90
CA ALA A 39 1.09 2.82 -3.24
C ALA A 39 1.15 1.63 -4.21
N THR A 40 0.11 1.45 -5.03
CA THR A 40 0.03 0.38 -6.03
C THR A 40 1.15 0.47 -7.06
N HIS A 41 1.46 1.67 -7.56
CA HIS A 41 2.54 1.86 -8.52
C HIS A 41 3.90 1.37 -7.99
N PHE A 42 4.21 1.63 -6.71
CA PHE A 42 5.45 1.12 -6.11
C PHE A 42 5.38 -0.38 -5.81
N ALA A 43 4.23 -0.88 -5.36
CA ALA A 43 4.02 -2.30 -5.15
C ALA A 43 4.20 -3.10 -6.45
N GLU A 44 3.66 -2.65 -7.58
CA GLU A 44 3.83 -3.31 -8.88
C GLU A 44 5.29 -3.35 -9.32
N ARG A 45 6.04 -2.26 -9.11
CA ARG A 45 7.47 -2.20 -9.45
C ARG A 45 8.30 -3.15 -8.60
N GLU A 46 7.97 -3.30 -7.33
CA GLU A 46 8.64 -4.24 -6.41
C GLU A 46 8.25 -5.69 -6.72
N ALA A 47 6.97 -5.96 -7.02
CA ALA A 47 6.48 -7.28 -7.41
C ALA A 47 7.08 -7.81 -8.72
N ALA A 48 7.59 -6.91 -9.58
CA ALA A 48 8.34 -7.28 -10.77
C ALA A 48 9.74 -7.83 -10.47
N LEU A 49 10.25 -7.67 -9.24
CA LEU A 49 11.53 -8.24 -8.82
C LEU A 49 11.37 -9.73 -8.47
N PRO A 50 12.36 -10.59 -8.82
CA PRO A 50 12.34 -12.00 -8.45
C PRO A 50 12.32 -12.14 -6.92
N ASP A 51 11.55 -13.11 -6.43
CA ASP A 51 11.39 -13.40 -5.00
C ASP A 51 10.87 -12.21 -4.17
N CYS A 52 10.13 -11.27 -4.77
CA CYS A 52 9.50 -10.17 -4.04
C CYS A 52 7.98 -10.35 -3.95
N MET A 53 7.45 -10.31 -2.73
CA MET A 53 6.01 -10.30 -2.46
C MET A 53 5.60 -8.95 -1.90
N THR A 54 4.58 -8.35 -2.50
CA THR A 54 4.10 -7.03 -2.10
C THR A 54 2.66 -7.08 -1.62
N ARG A 55 2.31 -6.22 -0.67
CA ARG A 55 0.94 -6.02 -0.21
C ARG A 55 0.63 -4.54 -0.11
N VAL A 56 -0.58 -4.13 -0.50
CA VAL A 56 -1.11 -2.80 -0.23
C VAL A 56 -2.30 -2.94 0.71
N ALA A 57 -2.29 -2.22 1.82
CA ALA A 57 -3.37 -2.17 2.79
C ALA A 57 -3.84 -0.72 2.97
N VAL A 58 -5.15 -0.53 3.07
CA VAL A 58 -5.74 0.79 3.34
C VAL A 58 -6.45 0.72 4.68
N GLN A 59 -6.11 1.65 5.56
CA GLN A 59 -6.76 1.84 6.86
C GLN A 59 -7.59 3.12 6.82
N THR A 60 -8.90 2.97 6.75
CA THR A 60 -9.85 4.07 6.90
C THR A 60 -10.39 4.01 8.34
N ASN A 61 -10.37 5.13 9.08
CA ASN A 61 -10.92 5.17 10.43
C ASN A 61 -12.42 4.87 10.36
N GLY A 62 -12.83 3.67 10.77
CA GLY A 62 -14.23 3.29 10.86
C GLY A 62 -14.54 1.79 10.84
N ASP A 63 -13.75 0.96 10.14
CA ASP A 63 -13.91 -0.49 10.22
C ASP A 63 -12.69 -1.13 9.59
N ALA A 64 -11.88 -1.83 10.39
CA ALA A 64 -10.79 -2.69 9.92
C ALA A 64 -11.36 -3.94 9.20
N ARG A 65 -12.32 -3.75 8.29
CA ARG A 65 -12.78 -4.77 7.37
C ARG A 65 -11.65 -4.99 6.37
N ARG A 66 -10.79 -5.94 6.73
CA ARG A 66 -9.76 -6.59 5.91
C ARG A 66 -10.14 -6.54 4.44
N VAL A 67 -9.72 -5.49 3.73
CA VAL A 67 -9.71 -5.52 2.27
C VAL A 67 -8.48 -6.33 1.91
N GLY A 68 -8.61 -7.64 2.07
CA GLY A 68 -7.70 -8.62 1.50
C GLY A 68 -7.91 -8.63 0.00
N LEU A 69 -7.41 -7.61 -0.70
CA LEU A 69 -7.15 -7.69 -2.13
C LEU A 69 -5.90 -8.54 -2.31
N TRP A 70 -6.09 -9.85 -2.21
CA TRP A 70 -5.18 -10.81 -2.81
C TRP A 70 -5.30 -10.67 -4.33
N SER A 71 -4.40 -9.90 -4.91
CA SER A 71 -4.07 -10.02 -6.33
C SER A 71 -2.74 -10.75 -6.44
N ALA A 72 -2.79 -12.07 -6.26
CA ALA A 72 -1.77 -12.94 -6.83
C ALA A 72 -2.00 -12.93 -8.35
N TRP A 73 -1.37 -11.99 -9.06
CA TRP A 73 -1.29 -12.09 -10.52
C TRP A 73 -0.33 -13.24 -10.84
N ARG A 74 -0.93 -14.43 -11.02
CA ARG A 74 -0.30 -15.56 -11.71
C ARG A 74 -1.06 -15.73 -13.03
N GLY A 75 -0.44 -15.31 -14.12
CA GLY A 75 -0.97 -15.38 -15.47
C GLY A 75 -0.03 -14.70 -16.44
#